data_AF-A0A1M5RJC0-F1
#
_entry.id   AF-A0A1M5RJC0-F1
#
_cell.length_a   1.000
_cell.length_b   1.000
_cell.length_c   1.000
_cell.angle_alpha   90.00
_cell.angle_beta   90.00
_cell.angle_gamma   90.00
#
_symmetry.space_group_name_H-M   'P 1'
#
loop_
_entity.id
_entity.type
_entity.pdbx_description
1 polymer ?
#
loop_
_entity_poly.entity_id
_entity_poly.type
_entity_poly.pdbx_seq_one_letter_code
_entity_poly.pdbx_strand_id
1 'polypeptide(L)'
;MFAAYFYRIYETGKEIDLDLLEKEMSDDHNISRQRFLRVKPSSIQLDVPPLLINLGNLAISHRKNKIVLQAKARIYDIGAVSICLSYENKGNIPADLTDFALSFAGQKGLEDAFSLYIDILANTLSAYLGEIKIDPDFYEDYTIYRITSPEEVTDPMPVLMGEKTDFSPQMRQQIMNNTLSYSRDDFAIISWDTALLCDPEDPEDLRDLIEFANVQLLELRYYDAILNRHMEKMYADIEEAEKLSRYARLRLYRQIMTELMEIIADITEVTEKIKNFIKITEDIYYARVYETTLRVLRTYQWSESLTRTTNVIYQNYSLLSNEVNVQHSNFLEWIIIILIALEFLFAILQTVF
;
A
#
# COMPACT_ATOMS: atom_id res chain seq x y z
N MET A 1 -8.63 -1.88 -31.54
CA MET A 1 -8.31 -3.13 -30.84
C MET A 1 -8.03 -2.75 -29.40
N PHE A 2 -8.67 -3.36 -28.41
CA PHE A 2 -8.47 -2.93 -27.01
C PHE A 2 -7.98 -4.07 -26.12
N ALA A 3 -7.32 -3.69 -25.03
CA ALA A 3 -7.00 -4.57 -23.92
C ALA A 3 -7.53 -3.98 -22.61
N ALA A 4 -7.81 -4.83 -21.63
CA ALA A 4 -8.20 -4.45 -20.29
C ALA A 4 -7.32 -5.19 -19.28
N TYR A 5 -6.90 -4.50 -18.24
CA TYR A 5 -6.04 -5.02 -17.17
C TYR A 5 -6.71 -4.67 -15.84
N PHE A 6 -7.17 -5.69 -15.13
CA PHE A 6 -7.82 -5.53 -13.83
C PHE A 6 -6.81 -5.90 -12.74
N TYR A 7 -6.45 -4.94 -11.91
CA TYR A 7 -5.51 -5.11 -10.80
C TYR A 7 -6.26 -5.20 -9.49
N ARG A 8 -5.85 -6.13 -8.63
CA ARG A 8 -6.08 -6.07 -7.19
C ARG A 8 -4.79 -6.30 -6.44
N ILE A 9 -4.50 -5.41 -5.50
CA ILE A 9 -3.25 -5.38 -4.75
C ILE A 9 -3.56 -5.62 -3.29
N TYR A 10 -2.83 -6.53 -2.67
CA TYR A 10 -3.05 -7.03 -1.33
C TYR A 10 -1.77 -6.95 -0.48
N GLU A 11 -1.94 -6.83 0.83
CA GLU A 11 -0.84 -6.88 1.80
C GLU A 11 -0.75 -8.29 2.41
N THR A 12 0.45 -8.85 2.45
CA THR A 12 0.81 -10.14 3.06
C THR A 12 1.14 -10.07 4.55
N GLY A 13 1.37 -8.89 5.12
CA GLY A 13 1.60 -8.65 6.55
C GLY A 13 3.06 -8.56 6.97
N LYS A 14 4.01 -8.71 6.03
CA LYS A 14 5.45 -8.73 6.31
C LYS A 14 6.28 -8.48 5.05
N GLU A 15 7.48 -7.95 5.23
CA GLU A 15 8.48 -7.88 4.17
C GLU A 15 8.83 -9.28 3.63
N ILE A 16 9.10 -9.35 2.33
CA ILE A 16 9.38 -10.59 1.61
C ILE A 16 10.80 -10.55 1.06
N ASP A 17 11.61 -11.53 1.46
CA ASP A 17 12.91 -11.77 0.83
C ASP A 17 12.70 -12.41 -0.54
N LEU A 18 12.69 -11.57 -1.58
CA LEU A 18 12.47 -11.99 -2.96
C LEU A 18 13.61 -12.88 -3.49
N ASP A 19 14.85 -12.69 -3.04
CA ASP A 19 15.97 -13.52 -3.47
C ASP A 19 15.85 -14.94 -2.92
N LEU A 20 15.45 -15.08 -1.65
CA LEU A 20 15.15 -16.38 -1.04
C LEU A 20 13.96 -17.04 -1.75
N LEU A 21 12.86 -16.31 -1.89
CA LEU A 21 11.62 -16.82 -2.47
C LEU A 21 11.88 -17.38 -3.87
N GLU A 22 12.59 -16.65 -4.72
CA GLU A 22 12.90 -17.14 -6.05
C GLU A 22 13.83 -18.35 -6.05
N LYS A 23 14.86 -18.36 -5.20
CA LYS A 23 15.79 -19.47 -5.13
C LYS A 23 15.06 -20.77 -4.78
N GLU A 24 14.16 -20.72 -3.82
CA GLU A 24 13.37 -21.88 -3.38
C GLU A 24 12.30 -22.28 -4.42
N MET A 25 11.79 -21.31 -5.18
CA MET A 25 10.78 -21.51 -6.22
C MET A 25 11.33 -21.94 -7.58
N SER A 26 12.63 -21.79 -7.82
CA SER A 26 13.28 -22.08 -9.11
C SER A 26 13.21 -23.56 -9.53
N ASP A 27 12.96 -24.46 -8.59
CA ASP A 27 12.81 -25.91 -8.83
C ASP A 27 11.39 -26.29 -9.30
N ASP A 28 10.39 -25.42 -9.08
CA ASP A 28 9.00 -25.63 -9.48
C ASP A 28 8.75 -24.90 -10.82
N HIS A 29 8.50 -25.65 -11.90
CA HIS A 29 8.49 -25.18 -13.30
C HIS A 29 7.47 -24.07 -13.68
N ASN A 30 6.85 -23.40 -12.71
CA ASN A 30 5.83 -22.36 -12.89
C ASN A 30 6.31 -20.94 -12.59
N ILE A 31 7.60 -20.76 -12.24
CA ILE A 31 8.11 -19.46 -11.78
C ILE A 31 9.29 -19.05 -12.66
N SER A 32 9.11 -17.91 -13.32
CA SER A 32 10.17 -17.24 -14.05
C SER A 32 10.40 -15.93 -13.34
N ARG A 33 11.65 -15.63 -12.94
CA ARG A 33 12.06 -14.23 -12.72
C ARG A 33 11.52 -13.43 -13.90
N GLN A 34 10.89 -12.27 -13.67
CA GLN A 34 10.66 -11.34 -14.77
C GLN A 34 12.06 -10.88 -15.20
N ARG A 35 12.70 -11.64 -16.09
CA ARG A 35 13.78 -11.08 -16.90
C ARG A 35 13.08 -10.03 -17.73
N PHE A 36 13.35 -8.77 -17.44
CA PHE A 36 13.05 -7.67 -18.36
C PHE A 36 13.49 -8.11 -19.75
N LEU A 37 12.53 -8.52 -20.59
CA LEU A 37 12.74 -8.88 -21.98
C LEU A 37 12.80 -7.56 -22.74
N ARG A 38 13.87 -6.80 -22.45
CA ARG A 38 14.41 -5.64 -23.18
C ARG A 38 13.43 -4.89 -24.10
N VAL A 39 12.91 -3.77 -23.60
CA VAL A 39 12.79 -2.51 -24.34
C VAL A 39 13.14 -1.38 -23.35
N LYS A 40 14.24 -0.65 -23.62
CA LYS A 40 14.83 0.50 -22.86
C LYS A 40 14.76 0.54 -21.30
N PRO A 41 15.87 0.23 -20.59
CA PRO A 41 15.95 0.18 -19.11
C PRO A 41 15.97 1.54 -18.35
N SER A 42 15.48 2.65 -18.90
CA SER A 42 16.02 3.98 -18.53
C SER A 42 15.07 5.00 -17.88
N SER A 43 13.79 4.70 -17.70
CA SER A 43 12.86 5.72 -17.16
C SER A 43 12.67 5.60 -15.64
N ILE A 44 12.69 4.38 -15.10
CA ILE A 44 12.38 4.06 -13.70
C ILE A 44 13.37 3.03 -13.20
N GLN A 45 13.97 3.29 -12.03
CA GLN A 45 14.84 2.34 -11.33
C GLN A 45 14.19 1.98 -10.00
N LEU A 46 13.91 0.69 -9.82
CA LEU A 46 13.57 0.12 -8.53
C LEU A 46 14.85 -0.34 -7.84
N ASP A 47 14.92 -0.15 -6.53
CA ASP A 47 16.03 -0.67 -5.73
C ASP A 47 15.97 -2.21 -5.67
N VAL A 48 14.77 -2.79 -5.53
CA VAL A 48 14.52 -4.24 -5.60
C VAL A 48 13.38 -4.51 -6.60
N PRO A 49 13.63 -5.19 -7.74
CA PRO A 49 12.58 -5.48 -8.71
C PRO A 49 11.63 -6.60 -8.22
N PRO A 50 10.31 -6.48 -8.47
CA PRO A 50 9.35 -7.48 -8.02
C PRO A 50 9.48 -8.82 -8.76
N LEU A 51 9.03 -9.89 -8.12
CA LEU A 51 8.92 -11.21 -8.75
C LEU A 51 7.60 -11.35 -9.49
N LEU A 52 7.64 -11.81 -10.74
CA LEU A 52 6.45 -12.11 -11.54
C LEU A 52 6.14 -13.61 -11.50
N ILE A 53 4.90 -13.96 -11.16
CA ILE A 53 4.36 -15.31 -11.24
C ILE A 53 3.29 -15.35 -12.34
N ASN A 54 3.38 -16.32 -13.24
CA ASN A 54 2.32 -16.57 -14.21
C ASN A 54 1.31 -17.54 -13.60
N LEU A 55 0.08 -17.08 -13.41
CA LEU A 55 -0.99 -17.86 -12.78
C LEU A 55 -1.85 -18.61 -13.82
N GLY A 56 -1.52 -18.48 -15.10
CA GLY A 56 -2.18 -19.17 -16.20
C GLY A 56 -3.38 -18.40 -16.75
N ASN A 57 -4.34 -19.14 -17.31
CA ASN A 57 -5.51 -18.58 -17.96
C ASN A 57 -6.79 -19.02 -17.25
N LEU A 58 -7.73 -18.10 -17.10
CA LEU A 58 -9.05 -18.36 -16.53
C LEU A 58 -10.14 -18.01 -17.54
N ALA A 59 -11.04 -18.96 -17.80
CA ALA A 59 -12.23 -18.70 -18.61
C ALA A 59 -13.38 -18.25 -17.70
N ILE A 60 -13.89 -17.03 -17.91
CA ILE A 60 -15.04 -16.51 -17.18
C ILE A 60 -16.25 -16.34 -18.11
N SER A 61 -17.45 -16.46 -17.54
CA SER A 61 -18.68 -16.19 -18.26
C SER A 61 -18.93 -14.68 -18.30
N HIS A 62 -18.98 -14.10 -19.50
CA HIS A 62 -19.29 -12.69 -19.71
C HIS A 62 -20.53 -12.56 -20.60
N ARG A 63 -21.64 -12.08 -20.01
CA ARG A 63 -22.96 -12.02 -20.66
C ARG A 63 -23.36 -13.40 -21.23
N LYS A 64 -23.34 -13.57 -22.57
CA LYS A 64 -23.65 -14.83 -23.27
C LYS A 64 -22.42 -15.56 -23.81
N ASN A 65 -21.23 -14.97 -23.64
CA ASN A 65 -19.97 -15.47 -24.18
C ASN A 65 -19.06 -15.94 -23.04
N LYS A 66 -18.04 -16.72 -23.39
CA LYS A 66 -16.91 -16.99 -22.50
C LYS A 66 -15.74 -16.14 -22.97
N ILE A 67 -15.11 -15.41 -22.05
CA ILE A 67 -13.85 -14.72 -22.31
C ILE A 67 -12.75 -15.42 -21.53
N VAL A 68 -11.54 -15.39 -22.07
CA VAL A 68 -10.35 -15.94 -21.42
C VAL A 68 -9.52 -14.77 -20.92
N LEU A 69 -9.24 -14.77 -19.64
CA LEU A 69 -8.36 -13.84 -18.96
C LEU A 69 -7.01 -14.51 -18.74
N GLN A 70 -5.92 -13.79 -18.96
CA GLN A 70 -4.60 -14.21 -18.51
C GLN A 70 -4.36 -13.63 -17.11
N ALA A 71 -3.89 -14.45 -16.18
CA ALA A 71 -3.61 -14.06 -14.81
C ALA A 71 -2.10 -14.04 -14.56
N LYS A 72 -1.63 -12.95 -13.98
CA LYS A 72 -0.24 -12.80 -13.49
C LYS A 72 -0.29 -12.21 -12.09
N ALA A 73 0.74 -12.49 -11.29
CA ALA A 73 0.95 -11.81 -10.03
C ALA A 73 2.35 -11.21 -9.95
N ARG A 74 2.47 -10.06 -9.30
CA ARG A 74 3.74 -9.44 -8.93
C ARG A 74 3.86 -9.42 -7.41
N ILE A 75 5.01 -9.84 -6.90
CA ILE A 75 5.32 -9.85 -5.47
C ILE A 75 6.40 -8.82 -5.22
N TYR A 76 6.15 -7.95 -4.25
CA TYR A 76 7.02 -6.86 -3.86
C TYR A 76 7.73 -7.20 -2.54
N ASP A 77 8.95 -6.72 -2.40
CA ASP A 77 9.79 -6.92 -1.20
C ASP A 77 9.18 -6.24 0.04
N ILE A 78 8.48 -5.13 -0.16
CA ILE A 78 7.77 -4.39 0.89
C ILE A 78 6.54 -5.11 1.45
N GLY A 79 6.18 -6.30 0.95
CA GLY A 79 5.06 -7.09 1.46
C GLY A 79 3.81 -7.10 0.58
N ALA A 80 3.74 -6.27 -0.45
CA ALA A 80 2.60 -6.24 -1.35
C ALA A 80 2.59 -7.39 -2.38
N VAL A 81 1.39 -7.82 -2.77
CA VAL A 81 1.16 -8.72 -3.91
C VAL A 81 0.08 -8.15 -4.81
N SER A 82 0.41 -7.90 -6.08
CA SER A 82 -0.51 -7.42 -7.10
C SER A 82 -0.92 -8.56 -8.02
N ILE A 83 -2.23 -8.76 -8.21
CA ILE A 83 -2.80 -9.72 -9.16
C ILE A 83 -3.36 -8.94 -10.34
N CYS A 84 -2.94 -9.28 -11.55
CA CYS A 84 -3.44 -8.70 -12.79
C CYS A 84 -4.19 -9.75 -13.60
N LEU A 85 -5.46 -9.49 -13.87
CA LEU A 85 -6.26 -10.23 -14.86
C LEU A 85 -6.32 -9.40 -16.15
N SER A 86 -5.73 -9.91 -17.23
CA SER A 86 -5.70 -9.22 -18.51
C SER A 86 -6.59 -9.87 -19.56
N TYR A 87 -7.25 -9.04 -20.35
CA TYR A 87 -8.06 -9.41 -21.50
C TYR A 87 -7.56 -8.67 -22.74
N GLU A 88 -7.42 -9.36 -23.86
CA GLU A 88 -7.05 -8.75 -25.14
C GLU A 88 -8.11 -9.08 -26.20
N ASN A 89 -8.77 -8.06 -26.73
CA ASN A 89 -9.71 -8.21 -27.84
C ASN A 89 -8.96 -8.08 -29.16
N LYS A 90 -8.72 -9.20 -29.85
CA LYS A 90 -8.04 -9.27 -31.16
C LYS A 90 -8.91 -8.89 -32.37
N GLY A 91 -10.02 -8.18 -32.16
CA GLY A 91 -10.85 -7.66 -33.25
C GLY A 91 -11.87 -8.63 -33.85
N ASN A 92 -12.10 -9.79 -33.22
CA ASN A 92 -13.08 -10.77 -33.70
C ASN A 92 -14.55 -10.35 -33.44
N ILE A 93 -14.76 -9.30 -32.65
CA ILE A 93 -16.07 -8.71 -32.35
C ILE A 93 -15.88 -7.19 -32.35
N PRO A 94 -16.75 -6.40 -33.03
CA PRO A 94 -16.86 -4.98 -32.76
C PRO A 94 -17.49 -4.81 -31.38
N ALA A 95 -16.69 -5.00 -30.34
CA ALA A 95 -17.07 -4.68 -28.98
C ALA A 95 -16.68 -3.23 -28.76
N ASP A 96 -17.69 -2.39 -28.56
CA ASP A 96 -17.50 -1.05 -28.01
C ASP A 96 -16.77 -1.20 -26.67
N LEU A 97 -15.58 -0.60 -26.56
CA LEU A 97 -14.81 -0.60 -25.31
C LEU A 97 -15.67 -0.07 -24.17
N THR A 98 -16.52 0.92 -24.44
CA THR A 98 -17.42 1.52 -23.45
C THR A 98 -18.36 0.48 -22.86
N ASP A 99 -19.02 -0.31 -23.71
CA ASP A 99 -19.94 -1.36 -23.25
C ASP A 99 -19.21 -2.48 -22.49
N PHE A 100 -17.97 -2.77 -22.89
CA PHE A 100 -17.12 -3.72 -22.18
C PHE A 100 -16.73 -3.17 -20.80
N ALA A 101 -16.22 -1.95 -20.74
CA ALA A 101 -15.79 -1.30 -19.51
C ALA A 101 -16.95 -1.17 -18.50
N LEU A 102 -18.12 -0.71 -18.96
CA LEU A 102 -19.33 -0.60 -18.13
C LEU A 102 -19.80 -1.96 -17.57
N SER A 103 -19.54 -3.06 -18.29
CA SER A 103 -19.90 -4.39 -17.79
C SER A 103 -18.99 -4.92 -16.69
N PHE A 104 -17.80 -4.33 -16.54
CA PHE A 104 -16.82 -4.61 -15.49
C PHE A 104 -16.58 -3.39 -14.59
N ALA A 105 -17.51 -2.43 -14.54
CA ALA A 105 -17.41 -1.29 -13.65
C ALA A 105 -17.28 -1.75 -12.19
N GLY A 106 -16.31 -1.21 -11.45
CA GLY A 106 -15.93 -1.70 -10.12
C GLY A 106 -15.46 -3.15 -10.09
N GLN A 107 -14.92 -3.65 -11.23
CA GLN A 107 -14.46 -5.03 -11.41
C GLN A 107 -15.52 -6.11 -11.12
N LYS A 108 -16.81 -5.75 -11.28
CA LYS A 108 -17.92 -6.66 -10.99
C LYS A 108 -17.82 -7.96 -11.80
N GLY A 109 -18.00 -9.09 -11.13
CA GLY A 109 -17.94 -10.42 -11.72
C GLY A 109 -16.54 -11.02 -11.80
N LEU A 110 -15.53 -10.34 -11.23
CA LEU A 110 -14.16 -10.84 -11.09
C LEU A 110 -13.82 -11.27 -9.64
N GLU A 111 -14.75 -11.13 -8.70
CA GLU A 111 -14.53 -11.41 -7.28
C GLU A 111 -14.05 -12.84 -7.06
N ASP A 112 -14.78 -13.82 -7.58
CA ASP A 112 -14.40 -15.25 -7.48
C ASP A 112 -13.04 -15.54 -8.13
N ALA A 113 -12.69 -14.82 -9.19
CA ALA A 113 -11.40 -14.99 -9.88
C ALA A 113 -10.24 -14.49 -9.01
N PHE A 114 -10.39 -13.33 -8.39
CA PHE A 114 -9.39 -12.80 -7.47
C PHE A 114 -9.29 -13.64 -6.19
N SER A 115 -10.41 -14.08 -5.62
CA SER A 115 -10.43 -14.99 -4.47
C SER A 115 -9.75 -16.34 -4.77
N LEU A 116 -9.91 -16.87 -5.98
CA LEU A 116 -9.17 -18.07 -6.38
C LEU A 116 -7.65 -17.83 -6.40
N TYR A 117 -7.21 -16.72 -7.00
CA TYR A 117 -5.77 -16.46 -7.16
C TYR A 117 -5.09 -16.02 -5.86
N ILE A 118 -5.79 -15.31 -4.97
CA ILE A 118 -5.25 -14.97 -3.65
C ILE A 118 -5.06 -16.24 -2.81
N ASP A 119 -5.98 -17.21 -2.87
CA ASP A 119 -5.83 -18.50 -2.19
C ASP A 119 -4.65 -19.29 -2.76
N ILE A 120 -4.49 -19.32 -4.09
CA ILE A 120 -3.34 -19.96 -4.73
C ILE A 120 -2.04 -19.30 -4.26
N LEU A 121 -1.98 -17.97 -4.26
CA LEU A 121 -0.78 -17.22 -3.85
C LEU A 121 -0.48 -17.41 -2.37
N ALA A 122 -1.47 -17.28 -1.48
CA ALA A 122 -1.29 -17.46 -0.05
C ALA A 122 -0.75 -18.87 0.27
N ASN A 123 -1.28 -19.92 -0.36
CA ASN A 123 -0.79 -21.28 -0.19
C ASN A 123 0.63 -21.45 -0.73
N THR A 124 0.90 -20.88 -1.92
CA THR A 124 2.22 -20.97 -2.56
C THR A 124 3.28 -20.26 -1.72
N LEU A 125 2.99 -19.04 -1.26
CA LEU A 125 3.91 -18.24 -0.45
C LEU A 125 4.10 -18.83 0.94
N SER A 126 3.04 -19.40 1.53
CA SER A 126 3.12 -20.02 2.87
C SER A 126 4.08 -21.21 2.93
N ALA A 127 4.29 -21.91 1.81
CA ALA A 127 5.24 -23.00 1.73
C ALA A 127 6.70 -22.55 1.94
N TYR A 128 7.01 -21.30 1.62
CA TYR A 128 8.38 -20.76 1.65
C TYR A 128 8.61 -19.75 2.78
N LEU A 129 7.60 -18.97 3.13
CA LEU A 129 7.71 -17.82 4.05
C LEU A 129 7.06 -18.08 5.42
N GLY A 130 6.56 -19.31 5.66
CA GLY A 130 5.70 -19.63 6.80
C GLY A 130 4.30 -19.04 6.66
N GLU A 131 3.47 -19.14 7.70
CA GLU A 131 2.07 -18.68 7.66
C GLU A 131 1.97 -17.23 7.15
N ILE A 132 1.25 -17.04 6.03
CA ILE A 132 0.90 -15.74 5.47
C ILE A 132 -0.61 -15.59 5.57
N LYS A 133 -1.05 -14.43 6.08
CA LYS A 133 -2.47 -14.07 6.14
C LYS A 133 -2.69 -12.85 5.29
N ILE A 134 -3.20 -13.08 4.09
CA ILE A 134 -3.65 -12.01 3.21
C ILE A 134 -5.11 -11.74 3.56
N ASP A 135 -5.44 -10.50 3.92
CA ASP A 135 -6.82 -10.08 4.15
C ASP A 135 -7.52 -9.89 2.78
N PRO A 136 -8.51 -10.72 2.42
CA PRO A 136 -9.16 -10.62 1.12
C PRO A 136 -10.02 -9.36 0.98
N ASP A 137 -10.38 -8.71 2.09
CA ASP A 137 -11.23 -7.51 2.12
C ASP A 137 -10.40 -6.21 2.18
N PHE A 138 -9.09 -6.31 2.43
CA PHE A 138 -8.17 -5.17 2.42
C PHE A 138 -7.32 -5.17 1.14
N TYR A 139 -7.80 -4.44 0.13
CA TYR A 139 -7.11 -4.33 -1.15
C TYR A 139 -7.25 -2.94 -1.78
N GLU A 140 -6.39 -2.68 -2.77
CA GLU A 140 -6.58 -1.64 -3.77
C GLU A 140 -6.96 -2.27 -5.10
N ASP A 141 -7.97 -1.72 -5.76
CA ASP A 141 -8.32 -2.10 -7.13
C ASP A 141 -8.02 -0.98 -8.11
N TYR A 142 -7.58 -1.38 -9.31
CA TYR A 142 -7.33 -0.43 -10.39
C TYR A 142 -7.55 -1.10 -11.74
N THR A 143 -8.17 -0.39 -12.68
CA THR A 143 -8.46 -0.93 -14.01
C THR A 143 -7.79 -0.08 -15.08
N ILE A 144 -7.02 -0.72 -15.96
CA ILE A 144 -6.38 -0.02 -17.09
C ILE A 144 -6.97 -0.54 -18.38
N TYR A 145 -7.52 0.37 -19.18
CA TYR A 145 -7.91 0.09 -20.55
C TYR A 145 -6.85 0.62 -21.52
N ARG A 146 -6.48 -0.20 -22.50
CA ARG A 146 -5.55 0.18 -23.59
C ARG A 146 -6.29 0.20 -24.91
N ILE A 147 -6.11 1.26 -25.69
CA ILE A 147 -6.53 1.37 -27.09
C ILE A 147 -5.32 1.73 -27.97
N THR A 148 -5.42 1.41 -29.26
CA THR A 148 -4.34 1.70 -30.23
C THR A 148 -4.50 3.00 -31.00
N SER A 149 -5.70 3.59 -30.96
CA SER A 149 -5.99 4.86 -31.64
C SER A 149 -7.05 5.65 -30.86
N PRO A 150 -6.95 6.99 -30.79
CA PRO A 150 -7.94 7.84 -30.12
C PRO A 150 -9.35 7.68 -30.67
N GLU A 151 -9.50 7.34 -31.95
CA GLU A 151 -10.80 7.19 -32.61
C GLU A 151 -11.60 5.98 -32.11
N GLU A 152 -10.96 5.04 -31.40
CA GLU A 152 -11.62 3.86 -30.84
C GLU A 152 -12.56 4.18 -29.67
N VAL A 153 -12.45 5.39 -29.10
CA VAL A 153 -13.25 5.83 -27.96
C VAL A 153 -13.76 7.25 -28.22
N THR A 154 -15.03 7.38 -28.58
CA THR A 154 -15.65 8.68 -28.86
C THR A 154 -15.72 9.58 -27.63
N ASP A 155 -16.02 9.00 -26.46
CA ASP A 155 -16.07 9.70 -25.18
C ASP A 155 -15.40 8.84 -24.10
N PRO A 156 -14.25 9.26 -23.54
CA PRO A 156 -13.54 8.47 -22.54
C PRO A 156 -14.23 8.51 -21.17
N MET A 157 -15.16 9.44 -20.93
CA MET A 157 -15.77 9.63 -19.62
C MET A 157 -16.47 8.37 -19.09
N PRO A 158 -17.33 7.66 -19.84
CA PRO A 158 -18.03 6.50 -19.29
C PRO A 158 -17.09 5.32 -19.03
N VAL A 159 -15.97 5.23 -19.77
CA VAL A 159 -14.92 4.24 -19.52
C VAL A 159 -14.20 4.54 -18.21
N LEU A 160 -13.78 5.79 -18.01
CA LEU A 160 -13.02 6.25 -16.84
C LEU A 160 -13.83 6.32 -15.54
N MET A 161 -15.14 6.54 -15.65
CA MET A 161 -16.02 6.71 -14.49
C MET A 161 -16.81 5.43 -14.15
N GLY A 162 -16.78 4.43 -15.03
CA GLY A 162 -17.54 3.19 -14.86
C GLY A 162 -19.06 3.35 -14.94
N GLU A 163 -19.56 4.51 -15.35
CA GLU A 163 -21.00 4.78 -15.48
C GLU A 163 -21.32 5.64 -16.70
N LYS A 164 -22.55 5.52 -17.20
CA LYS A 164 -23.05 6.31 -18.32
C LYS A 164 -24.07 7.33 -17.81
N THR A 165 -23.62 8.55 -17.59
CA THR A 165 -24.46 9.69 -17.19
C THR A 165 -24.10 10.94 -17.97
N ASP A 166 -24.93 11.98 -17.88
CA ASP A 166 -24.61 13.29 -18.44
C ASP A 166 -23.69 14.05 -17.48
N PHE A 167 -22.37 13.83 -17.62
CA PHE A 167 -21.38 14.45 -16.74
C PHE A 167 -21.37 15.97 -16.92
N SER A 168 -21.37 16.69 -15.78
CA SER A 168 -21.26 18.14 -15.80
C SER A 168 -19.95 18.60 -16.46
N PRO A 169 -19.91 19.80 -17.08
CA PRO A 169 -18.68 20.34 -17.65
C PRO A 169 -17.52 20.40 -16.64
N GLN A 170 -17.82 20.66 -15.36
CA GLN A 170 -16.83 20.70 -14.28
C GLN A 170 -16.22 19.32 -14.02
N MET A 171 -17.04 18.27 -13.93
CA MET A 171 -16.55 16.90 -13.72
C MET A 171 -15.70 16.44 -14.90
N ARG A 172 -16.17 16.68 -16.13
CA ARG A 172 -15.40 16.35 -17.33
C ARG A 172 -14.06 17.09 -17.34
N GLN A 173 -14.05 18.40 -17.05
CA GLN A 173 -12.81 19.16 -16.97
C GLN A 173 -11.86 18.60 -15.90
N GLN A 174 -12.38 18.23 -14.73
CA GLN A 174 -11.56 17.69 -13.64
C GLN A 174 -10.83 16.39 -14.04
N ILE A 175 -11.53 15.45 -14.69
CA ILE A 175 -10.92 14.20 -15.16
C ILE A 175 -9.98 14.44 -16.34
N MET A 176 -10.40 15.25 -17.33
CA MET A 176 -9.60 15.51 -18.52
C MET A 176 -8.34 16.33 -18.22
N ASN A 177 -8.28 17.08 -17.11
CA ASN A 177 -7.07 17.75 -16.64
C ASN A 177 -5.95 16.78 -16.25
N ASN A 178 -6.26 15.50 -16.03
CA ASN A 178 -5.28 14.44 -15.75
C ASN A 178 -4.80 13.73 -17.03
N THR A 179 -5.05 14.31 -18.20
CA THR A 179 -4.56 13.78 -19.48
C THR A 179 -3.10 14.17 -19.71
N LEU A 180 -2.28 13.19 -20.06
CA LEU A 180 -0.86 13.35 -20.34
C LEU A 180 -0.51 12.70 -21.68
N SER A 181 0.17 13.44 -22.55
CA SER A 181 0.63 12.93 -23.85
C SER A 181 2.12 13.15 -24.01
N TYR A 182 2.79 12.17 -24.61
CA TYR A 182 4.19 12.23 -25.02
C TYR A 182 4.31 12.71 -26.46
N SER A 183 3.48 12.16 -27.35
CA SER A 183 3.37 12.52 -28.76
C SER A 183 1.99 13.09 -29.10
N ARG A 184 1.67 13.24 -30.38
CA ARG A 184 0.35 13.71 -30.83
C ARG A 184 -0.69 12.60 -30.91
N ASP A 185 -0.22 11.35 -30.99
CA ASP A 185 -1.05 10.18 -31.28
C ASP A 185 -1.23 9.28 -30.04
N ASP A 186 -0.62 9.66 -28.91
CA ASP A 186 -0.74 8.98 -27.63
C ASP A 186 -1.37 9.86 -26.54
N PHE A 187 -1.95 9.21 -25.54
CA PHE A 187 -2.35 9.85 -24.30
C PHE A 187 -2.51 8.83 -23.18
N ALA A 188 -2.38 9.29 -21.94
CA ALA A 188 -2.77 8.60 -20.73
C ALA A 188 -3.75 9.50 -19.96
N ILE A 189 -4.96 9.01 -19.69
CA ILE A 189 -5.93 9.69 -18.83
C ILE A 189 -6.05 8.89 -17.54
N ILE A 190 -5.71 9.53 -16.41
CA ILE A 190 -5.67 8.90 -15.10
C ILE A 190 -6.86 9.35 -14.25
N SER A 191 -7.68 8.38 -13.81
CA SER A 191 -8.75 8.55 -12.83
C SER A 191 -8.39 7.83 -11.52
N TRP A 192 -9.28 7.90 -10.53
CA TRP A 192 -9.05 7.37 -9.18
C TRP A 192 -8.96 5.84 -9.12
N ASP A 193 -9.69 5.11 -9.96
CA ASP A 193 -9.68 3.63 -10.02
C ASP A 193 -9.47 3.10 -11.44
N THR A 194 -9.38 3.99 -12.43
CA THR A 194 -9.36 3.63 -13.85
C THR A 194 -8.39 4.52 -14.63
N ALA A 195 -7.63 3.92 -15.55
CA ALA A 195 -6.87 4.65 -16.54
C ALA A 195 -7.25 4.24 -17.96
N LEU A 196 -7.19 5.20 -18.88
CA LEU A 196 -7.27 4.95 -20.32
C LEU A 196 -5.94 5.33 -20.96
N LEU A 197 -5.25 4.33 -21.50
CA LEU A 197 -3.99 4.49 -22.22
C LEU A 197 -4.26 4.32 -23.72
N CYS A 198 -3.82 5.29 -24.51
CA CYS A 198 -3.82 5.23 -25.95
C CYS A 198 -2.38 5.26 -26.44
N ASP A 199 -1.92 4.16 -27.02
CA ASP A 199 -0.60 4.05 -27.62
C ASP A 199 -0.62 2.98 -28.72
N PRO A 200 -0.05 3.24 -29.92
CA PRO A 200 0.12 2.22 -30.95
C PRO A 200 1.00 1.03 -30.51
N GLU A 201 2.02 1.28 -29.69
CA GLU A 201 2.86 0.27 -29.05
C GLU A 201 2.25 -0.14 -27.70
N ASP A 202 2.70 -1.25 -27.11
CA ASP A 202 2.19 -1.65 -25.80
C ASP A 202 2.84 -0.83 -24.67
N PRO A 203 2.11 0.05 -23.95
CA PRO A 203 2.70 0.91 -22.93
C PRO A 203 2.81 0.15 -21.60
N GLU A 204 3.58 -0.94 -21.59
CA GLU A 204 3.80 -1.78 -20.39
C GLU A 204 4.40 -0.97 -19.25
N ASP A 205 5.37 -0.09 -19.54
CA ASP A 205 6.01 0.77 -18.56
C ASP A 205 5.04 1.74 -17.85
N LEU A 206 4.04 2.27 -18.57
CA LEU A 206 3.01 3.12 -17.98
C LEU A 206 2.07 2.32 -17.08
N ARG A 207 1.72 1.09 -17.46
CA ARG A 207 0.92 0.22 -16.61
C ARG A 207 1.65 -0.12 -15.33
N ASP A 208 2.93 -0.46 -15.45
CA ASP A 208 3.77 -0.79 -14.31
C ASP A 208 3.89 0.43 -13.37
N LEU A 209 4.10 1.64 -13.88
CA LEU A 209 4.05 2.88 -13.08
C LEU A 209 2.77 3.06 -12.28
N ILE A 210 1.63 2.86 -12.94
CA ILE A 210 0.31 3.01 -12.31
C ILE A 210 0.11 1.92 -11.25
N GLU A 211 0.52 0.68 -11.54
CA GLU A 211 0.51 -0.42 -10.58
C GLU A 211 1.37 -0.08 -9.35
N PHE A 212 2.62 0.39 -9.53
CA PHE A 212 3.47 0.77 -8.40
C PHE A 212 2.86 1.90 -7.56
N ALA A 213 2.21 2.89 -8.19
CA ALA A 213 1.54 3.96 -7.45
C ALA A 213 0.39 3.41 -6.57
N ASN A 214 -0.34 2.40 -7.06
CA ASN A 214 -1.37 1.71 -6.28
C ASN A 214 -0.76 0.84 -5.17
N VAL A 215 0.39 0.20 -5.41
CA VAL A 215 1.15 -0.51 -4.35
C VAL A 215 1.53 0.48 -3.23
N GLN A 216 2.07 1.66 -3.56
CA GLN A 216 2.39 2.67 -2.55
C GLN A 216 1.15 3.13 -1.78
N LEU A 217 0.02 3.31 -2.46
CA LEU A 217 -1.24 3.68 -1.81
C LEU A 217 -1.69 2.61 -0.81
N LEU A 218 -1.69 1.33 -1.22
CA LEU A 218 -2.07 0.20 -0.38
C LEU A 218 -1.22 0.16 0.91
N GLU A 219 0.10 0.25 0.76
CA GLU A 219 1.04 0.21 1.88
C GLU A 219 0.81 1.37 2.85
N LEU A 220 0.64 2.59 2.33
CA LEU A 220 0.36 3.76 3.17
C LEU A 220 -0.95 3.59 3.95
N ARG A 221 -1.99 3.03 3.32
CA ARG A 221 -3.26 2.71 4.00
C ARG A 221 -3.09 1.62 5.05
N TYR A 222 -2.30 0.59 4.75
CA TYR A 222 -2.06 -0.53 5.65
C TYR A 222 -1.38 -0.07 6.92
N TYR A 223 -0.28 0.68 6.79
CA TYR A 223 0.44 1.21 7.94
C TYR A 223 -0.34 2.28 8.69
N ASP A 224 -1.19 3.08 8.02
CA ASP A 224 -2.10 4.00 8.72
C ASP A 224 -3.10 3.23 9.59
N ALA A 225 -3.67 2.12 9.09
CA ALA A 225 -4.56 1.26 9.85
C ALA A 225 -3.85 0.57 11.03
N ILE A 226 -2.63 0.07 10.84
CA ILE A 226 -1.80 -0.50 11.92
C ILE A 226 -1.53 0.55 12.99
N LEU A 227 -1.09 1.74 12.59
CA LEU A 227 -0.73 2.82 13.50
C LEU A 227 -1.94 3.27 14.32
N ASN A 228 -3.10 3.42 13.68
CA ASN A 228 -4.34 3.78 14.36
C ASN A 228 -4.76 2.71 15.38
N ARG A 229 -4.62 1.42 15.07
CA ARG A 229 -4.92 0.33 16.02
C ARG A 229 -4.00 0.38 17.25
N HIS A 230 -2.71 0.64 17.05
CA HIS A 230 -1.77 0.78 18.17
C HIS A 230 -2.03 2.04 19.00
N MET A 231 -2.47 3.12 18.37
CA MET A 231 -2.94 4.33 19.04
C MET A 231 -4.14 4.06 19.95
N GLU A 232 -5.16 3.35 19.44
CA GLU A 232 -6.32 2.96 20.25
C GLU A 232 -5.93 2.08 21.44
N LYS A 233 -5.04 1.10 21.21
CA LYS A 233 -4.48 0.25 22.28
C LYS A 233 -3.75 1.09 23.34
N MET A 234 -2.88 2.02 22.91
CA MET A 234 -2.18 2.92 23.82
C MET A 234 -3.15 3.69 24.73
N TYR A 235 -4.23 4.24 24.17
CA TYR A 235 -5.21 4.97 24.98
C TYR A 235 -5.91 4.06 26.00
N ALA A 236 -6.27 2.84 25.60
CA ALA A 236 -6.85 1.85 26.51
C ALA A 236 -5.87 1.46 27.64
N ASP A 237 -4.60 1.23 27.31
CA ASP A 237 -3.56 0.86 28.27
C ASP A 237 -3.27 2.01 29.26
N ILE A 238 -3.30 3.26 28.79
CA ILE A 238 -3.18 4.46 29.66
C ILE A 238 -4.37 4.52 30.63
N GLU A 239 -5.60 4.32 30.16
CA GLU A 239 -6.80 4.33 31.00
C GLU A 239 -6.77 3.22 32.07
N GLU A 240 -6.27 2.04 31.70
CA GLU A 240 -6.07 0.94 32.66
C GLU A 240 -4.99 1.29 33.69
N ALA A 241 -3.89 1.90 33.26
CA ALA A 241 -2.80 2.33 34.14
C ALA A 241 -3.26 3.34 35.20
N GLU A 242 -4.21 4.22 34.87
CA GLU A 242 -4.79 5.18 35.82
C GLU A 242 -5.55 4.51 36.98
N LYS A 243 -6.05 3.29 36.78
CA LYS A 243 -6.77 2.49 37.81
C LYS A 243 -5.80 1.77 38.76
N LEU A 244 -4.51 1.74 38.46
CA LEU A 244 -3.50 1.00 39.22
C LEU A 244 -2.81 1.84 40.30
N SER A 245 -2.12 1.16 41.23
CA SER A 245 -1.26 1.82 42.21
C SER A 245 -0.11 2.57 41.53
N ARG A 246 0.42 3.63 42.18
CA ARG A 246 1.46 4.50 41.62
C ARG A 246 2.68 3.74 41.05
N TYR A 247 3.13 2.68 41.74
CA TYR A 247 4.27 1.87 41.29
C TYR A 247 3.91 0.99 40.07
N ALA A 248 2.72 0.38 40.06
CA ALA A 248 2.27 -0.44 38.95
C ALA A 248 2.01 0.40 37.69
N ARG A 249 1.39 1.58 37.84
CA ARG A 249 1.17 2.56 36.77
C ARG A 249 2.47 2.95 36.06
N LEU A 250 3.54 3.23 36.80
CA LEU A 250 4.84 3.60 36.23
C LEU A 250 5.48 2.47 35.43
N ARG A 251 5.36 1.23 35.91
CA ARG A 251 5.85 0.07 35.18
C ARG A 251 5.10 -0.10 33.86
N LEU A 252 3.79 0.07 33.88
CA LEU A 252 2.95 -0.02 32.69
C LEU A 252 3.26 1.12 31.71
N TYR A 253 3.43 2.37 32.17
CA TYR A 253 3.87 3.48 31.31
C TYR A 253 5.21 3.21 30.62
N ARG A 254 6.19 2.64 31.33
CA ARG A 254 7.46 2.25 30.70
C ARG A 254 7.26 1.21 29.61
N GLN A 255 6.41 0.21 29.85
CA GLN A 255 6.09 -0.81 28.86
C GLN A 255 5.41 -0.21 27.62
N ILE A 256 4.36 0.59 27.82
CA ILE A 256 3.64 1.30 26.74
C ILE A 256 4.63 2.12 25.90
N MET A 257 5.52 2.88 26.56
CA MET A 257 6.52 3.69 25.88
C MET A 257 7.52 2.87 25.07
N THR A 258 7.96 1.71 25.56
CA THR A 258 8.86 0.81 24.82
C THR A 258 8.16 0.23 23.60
N GLU A 259 6.94 -0.29 23.75
CA GLU A 259 6.14 -0.84 22.65
C GLU A 259 5.92 0.23 21.56
N LEU A 260 5.55 1.47 21.94
CA LEU A 260 5.34 2.56 20.99
C LEU A 260 6.60 2.94 20.20
N MET A 261 7.76 2.97 20.85
CA MET A 261 9.00 3.34 20.19
C MET A 261 9.47 2.29 19.18
N GLU A 262 9.23 1.01 19.48
CA GLU A 262 9.46 -0.09 18.55
C GLU A 262 8.57 0.06 17.31
N ILE A 263 7.26 0.25 17.51
CA ILE A 263 6.30 0.42 16.41
C ILE A 263 6.60 1.66 15.56
N ILE A 264 6.95 2.79 16.19
CA ILE A 264 7.30 4.00 15.45
C ILE A 264 8.57 3.78 14.62
N ALA A 265 9.57 3.09 15.16
CA ALA A 265 10.79 2.78 14.43
C ALA A 265 10.48 1.95 13.19
N ASP A 266 9.71 0.87 13.35
CA ASP A 266 9.30 -0.02 12.25
C ASP A 266 8.53 0.74 11.17
N ILE A 267 7.50 1.50 11.57
CA ILE A 267 6.68 2.27 10.62
C ILE A 267 7.48 3.37 9.93
N THR A 268 8.42 4.01 10.64
CA THR A 268 9.29 5.04 10.03
C THR A 268 10.21 4.40 8.99
N GLU A 269 10.79 3.24 9.29
CA GLU A 269 11.63 2.50 8.34
C GLU A 269 10.83 2.16 7.08
N VAL A 270 9.66 1.54 7.24
CA VAL A 270 8.87 1.12 6.07
C VAL A 270 8.32 2.32 5.30
N THR A 271 7.88 3.38 5.98
CA THR A 271 7.43 4.61 5.29
C THR A 271 8.55 5.23 4.46
N GLU A 272 9.78 5.23 4.95
CA GLU A 272 10.93 5.71 4.17
C GLU A 272 11.26 4.77 3.00
N LYS A 273 11.11 3.46 3.14
CA LYS A 273 11.19 2.51 2.01
C LYS A 273 10.12 2.81 0.95
N ILE A 274 8.86 3.01 1.35
CA ILE A 274 7.75 3.34 0.43
C ILE A 274 8.04 4.64 -0.34
N LYS A 275 8.52 5.69 0.33
CA LYS A 275 8.86 6.97 -0.32
C LYS A 275 10.00 6.84 -1.33
N ASN A 276 10.99 5.99 -1.03
CA ASN A 276 12.16 5.77 -1.88
C ASN A 276 11.98 4.60 -2.87
N PHE A 277 10.80 3.99 -2.90
CA PHE A 277 10.51 2.77 -3.65
C PHE A 277 10.78 2.89 -5.16
N ILE A 278 10.63 4.10 -5.71
CA ILE A 278 10.94 4.41 -7.11
C ILE A 278 11.93 5.58 -7.19
N LYS A 279 13.04 5.37 -7.92
CA LYS A 279 13.90 6.45 -8.43
C LYS A 279 13.57 6.68 -9.90
N ILE A 280 12.93 7.80 -10.21
CA ILE A 280 12.68 8.20 -11.60
C ILE A 280 13.92 8.90 -12.12
N THR A 281 14.61 8.28 -13.07
CA THR A 281 16.00 8.64 -13.36
C THR A 281 16.14 9.65 -14.48
N GLU A 282 15.43 9.53 -15.62
CA GLU A 282 15.75 10.38 -16.79
C GLU A 282 14.60 10.84 -17.69
N ASP A 283 13.38 10.29 -17.60
CA ASP A 283 12.28 10.65 -18.50
C ASP A 283 11.19 11.50 -17.83
N ILE A 284 11.08 12.76 -18.27
CA ILE A 284 10.12 13.76 -17.79
C ILE A 284 8.67 13.29 -17.98
N TYR A 285 8.35 12.54 -19.03
CA TYR A 285 6.99 12.08 -19.27
C TYR A 285 6.56 11.03 -18.25
N TYR A 286 7.39 10.00 -18.05
CA TYR A 286 7.15 8.96 -17.04
C TYR A 286 7.08 9.56 -15.63
N ALA A 287 7.96 10.51 -15.32
CA ALA A 287 7.90 11.26 -14.05
C ALA A 287 6.53 11.93 -13.85
N ARG A 288 6.04 12.63 -14.89
CA ARG A 288 4.75 13.33 -14.82
C ARG A 288 3.56 12.39 -14.74
N VAL A 289 3.60 11.25 -15.42
CA VAL A 289 2.57 10.20 -15.31
C VAL A 289 2.53 9.68 -13.88
N TYR A 290 3.68 9.33 -13.32
CA TYR A 290 3.78 8.83 -11.96
C TYR A 290 3.30 9.86 -10.93
N GLU A 291 3.80 11.09 -10.98
CA GLU A 291 3.37 12.18 -10.08
C GLU A 291 1.87 12.48 -10.19
N THR A 292 1.32 12.43 -11.41
CA THR A 292 -0.12 12.63 -11.62
C THR A 292 -0.92 11.47 -11.05
N THR A 293 -0.43 10.23 -11.19
CA THR A 293 -1.06 9.05 -10.60
C THR A 293 -1.08 9.15 -9.08
N LEU A 294 0.06 9.42 -8.43
CA LEU A 294 0.14 9.64 -6.98
C LEU A 294 -0.82 10.74 -6.49
N ARG A 295 -0.91 11.86 -7.23
CA ARG A 295 -1.81 12.97 -6.91
C ARG A 295 -3.28 12.56 -7.02
N VAL A 296 -3.66 11.86 -8.08
CA VAL A 296 -5.04 11.40 -8.33
C VAL A 296 -5.47 10.36 -7.30
N LEU A 297 -4.58 9.43 -6.97
CA LEU A 297 -4.73 8.43 -5.90
C LEU A 297 -4.67 9.03 -4.48
N ARG A 298 -4.32 10.32 -4.36
CA ARG A 298 -4.21 11.07 -3.10
C ARG A 298 -3.25 10.43 -2.09
N THR A 299 -2.17 9.81 -2.56
CA THR A 299 -1.18 9.16 -1.69
C THR A 299 -0.58 10.12 -0.65
N TYR A 300 -0.43 11.41 -1.00
CA TYR A 300 0.03 12.45 -0.08
C TYR A 300 -0.87 12.61 1.16
N GLN A 301 -2.19 12.43 1.04
CA GLN A 301 -3.11 12.55 2.19
C GLN A 301 -2.88 11.42 3.20
N TRP A 302 -2.60 10.21 2.71
CA TRP A 302 -2.27 9.07 3.55
C TRP A 302 -0.91 9.26 4.23
N SER A 303 0.10 9.74 3.50
CA SER A 303 1.40 10.08 4.08
C SER A 303 1.30 11.18 5.14
N GLU A 304 0.45 12.19 4.95
CA GLU A 304 0.20 13.24 5.93
C GLU A 304 -0.54 12.69 7.16
N SER A 305 -1.52 11.81 6.98
CA SER A 305 -2.22 11.12 8.08
C SER A 305 -1.24 10.36 8.97
N LEU A 306 -0.37 9.53 8.36
CA LEU A 306 0.70 8.81 9.06
C LEU A 306 1.59 9.76 9.87
N THR A 307 2.06 10.83 9.24
CA THR A 307 2.93 11.83 9.90
C THR A 307 2.23 12.48 11.09
N ARG A 308 0.96 12.84 10.93
CA ARG A 308 0.14 13.44 12.00
C ARG A 308 -0.04 12.46 13.16
N THR A 309 -0.39 11.21 12.90
CA THR A 309 -0.60 10.20 13.93
C THR A 309 0.70 9.89 14.68
N THR A 310 1.83 9.77 13.98
CA THR A 310 3.16 9.63 14.60
C THR A 310 3.50 10.81 15.51
N ASN A 311 3.21 12.05 15.09
CA ASN A 311 3.42 13.22 15.93
C ASN A 311 2.56 13.21 17.21
N VAL A 312 1.33 12.71 17.12
CA VAL A 312 0.45 12.54 18.31
C VAL A 312 1.05 11.52 19.28
N ILE A 313 1.61 10.40 18.78
CA ILE A 313 2.30 9.43 19.64
C ILE A 313 3.48 10.08 20.36
N TYR A 314 4.34 10.81 19.63
CA TYR A 314 5.49 11.49 20.24
C TYR A 314 5.07 12.49 21.32
N GLN A 315 3.98 13.22 21.12
CA GLN A 315 3.44 14.13 22.13
C GLN A 315 2.98 13.37 23.39
N ASN A 316 2.23 12.28 23.24
CA ASN A 316 1.78 11.47 24.38
C ASN A 316 2.94 10.80 25.11
N TYR A 317 3.94 10.31 24.37
CA TYR A 317 5.19 9.81 24.94
C TYR A 317 5.87 10.88 25.81
N SER A 318 5.97 12.12 25.33
CA SER A 318 6.62 13.20 26.09
C SER A 318 5.92 13.50 27.42
N LEU A 319 4.59 13.39 27.45
CA LEU A 319 3.78 13.57 28.66
C LEU A 319 3.99 12.41 29.66
N LEU A 320 3.93 11.17 29.18
CA LEU A 320 4.16 9.97 30.00
C LEU A 320 5.60 9.92 30.54
N SER A 321 6.58 10.26 29.70
CA SER A 321 8.00 10.33 30.08
C SER A 321 8.25 11.40 31.13
N ASN A 322 7.60 12.57 31.05
CA ASN A 322 7.70 13.60 32.08
C ASN A 322 7.17 13.11 33.43
N GLU A 323 6.04 12.41 33.46
CA GLU A 323 5.48 11.84 34.70
C GLU A 323 6.44 10.80 35.33
N VAL A 324 7.12 9.98 34.51
CA VAL A 324 8.12 9.01 34.97
C VAL A 324 9.39 9.71 35.49
N ASN A 325 9.86 10.78 34.83
CA ASN A 325 11.07 11.51 35.20
C ASN A 325 10.90 12.39 36.45
N VAL A 326 9.74 13.04 36.62
CA VAL A 326 9.41 13.81 37.84
C VAL A 326 9.46 12.89 39.08
N GLN A 327 9.10 11.61 38.93
CA GLN A 327 9.20 10.62 40.01
C GLN A 327 10.64 10.28 40.43
N HIS A 328 11.60 10.25 39.49
CA HIS A 328 13.02 10.06 39.83
C HIS A 328 13.55 11.22 40.69
N SER A 329 13.11 12.45 40.42
CA SER A 329 13.42 13.62 41.25
C SER A 329 12.85 13.45 42.67
N ASN A 330 11.60 12.99 42.78
CA ASN A 330 10.97 12.77 44.09
C ASN A 330 11.59 11.58 44.85
N PHE A 331 12.10 10.54 44.18
CA PHE A 331 12.76 9.43 44.85
C PHE A 331 14.11 9.86 45.47
N LEU A 332 14.88 10.68 44.77
CA LEU A 332 16.08 11.32 45.35
C LEU A 332 15.73 12.21 46.54
N GLU A 333 14.64 12.97 46.43
CA GLU A 333 14.13 13.80 47.52
C GLU A 333 13.72 12.94 48.73
N TRP A 334 13.01 11.83 48.53
CA TRP A 334 12.66 10.88 49.59
C TRP A 334 13.86 10.21 50.22
N ILE A 335 14.89 9.84 49.44
CA ILE A 335 16.16 9.33 49.99
C ILE A 335 16.77 10.38 50.92
N ILE A 336 16.86 11.65 50.48
CA ILE A 336 17.43 12.74 51.29
C ILE A 336 16.59 12.96 52.56
N ILE A 337 15.26 12.99 52.46
CA ILE A 337 14.35 13.15 53.61
C ILE A 337 14.52 12.00 54.60
N ILE A 338 14.59 10.75 54.14
CA ILE A 338 14.81 9.57 54.99
C ILE A 338 16.19 9.62 55.66
N LEU A 339 17.22 10.05 54.94
CA LEU A 339 18.59 10.15 55.45
C LEU A 339 18.68 11.20 56.57
N ILE A 340 18.06 12.37 56.37
CA ILE A 340 17.94 13.41 57.41
C ILE A 340 17.14 12.91 58.61
N ALA A 341 16.01 12.25 58.38
CA ALA A 341 15.17 11.72 59.45
C ALA A 341 15.90 10.66 60.31
N LEU A 342 16.68 9.78 59.67
CA LEU A 342 17.52 8.80 60.37
C LEU A 342 18.62 9.48 61.19
N GLU A 343 19.29 10.48 60.63
CA GLU A 343 20.34 11.22 61.33
C GLU A 343 19.81 11.94 62.58
N PHE A 344 18.64 12.57 62.47
CA PHE A 344 17.94 13.16 63.62
C PHE A 344 17.57 12.11 64.68
N LEU A 345 17.08 10.95 64.27
CA LEU A 345 16.73 9.86 65.18
C LEU A 345 17.95 9.37 65.97
N PHE A 346 19.09 9.18 65.28
CA PHE A 346 20.35 8.81 65.91
C PHE A 346 20.87 9.89 66.87
N ALA A 347 20.80 11.16 66.48
CA ALA A 347 21.20 12.28 67.33
C ALA A 347 20.37 12.36 68.62
N ILE A 348 19.06 12.12 68.54
CA ILE A 348 18.16 12.08 69.70
C ILE A 348 18.45 10.87 70.58
N LEU A 349 18.66 9.69 69.98
CA LEU A 349 19.03 8.48 70.73
C LEU A 349 20.35 8.66 71.49
N GLN A 350 21.34 9.35 70.90
CA GLN A 350 22.63 9.63 71.53
C GLN A 350 22.58 10.73 72.60
N THR A 351 21.52 11.54 72.65
CA THR A 351 21.33 12.56 73.68
C THR A 351 20.42 12.10 74.82
N VAL A 352 19.60 11.07 74.60
CA VAL A 352 18.66 10.51 75.58
C VAL A 352 19.23 9.27 76.31
N PHE A 353 20.15 8.53 75.67
CA PHE A 353 20.98 7.48 76.28
C PHE A 353 22.43 7.95 76.41
#